data_AF-A0A9W9YWP1-F1
#
_entry.id   AF-A0A9W9YWP1-F1
#
_cell.length_a   1.000
_cell.length_b   1.000
_cell.length_c   1.000
_cell.angle_alpha   90.00
_cell.angle_beta   90.00
_cell.angle_gamma   90.00
#
_symmetry.space_group_name_H-M   'P 1'
#
loop_
_entity.id
_entity.type
_entity.pdbx_description
1 polymer ?
#
loop_
_entity_poly.entity_id
_entity_poly.type
_entity_poly.pdbx_seq_one_letter_code
_entity_poly.pdbx_strand_id
1 'polypeptide(L)'
;MSTEYVDERERDEAPRQCYGPGCTNAARSLSKYCSDECGIQLAVRKLRRSCWNLTDSATKLDAFIEKSKNATVEEAEAQDTEIEGETDLQIHCITCGLPLAPKVALRHMEKCYMKNESLTTFGSIYKSAGNLFCDYYNSQQKIYCKRLRVLCPEHTKEPKISAKDVCGCPLVTDVFDESGDFCRAAKRTCLKHYCWEKLRRAGIDLQRIQQWLKLEEAYEQERSLSFAAARRGGVLGLLLHTTVCHE
;
A
#
# COMPACT_ATOMS: atom_id res chain seq x y z
N MET A 1 -5.76 56.52 -17.29
CA MET A 1 -5.97 56.23 -15.86
C MET A 1 -6.58 54.86 -15.76
N SER A 2 -5.72 53.84 -15.65
CA SER A 2 -6.14 52.46 -15.44
C SER A 2 -5.82 52.17 -13.98
N THR A 3 -6.83 52.25 -13.13
CA THR A 3 -6.70 51.93 -11.70
C THR A 3 -6.41 50.45 -11.55
N GLU A 4 -5.20 50.14 -11.09
CA GLU A 4 -4.84 48.82 -10.58
C GLU A 4 -5.76 48.49 -9.41
N TYR A 5 -6.67 47.53 -9.61
CA TYR A 5 -7.40 46.88 -8.53
C TYR A 5 -6.42 45.97 -7.78
N VAL A 6 -5.77 46.53 -6.76
CA VAL A 6 -5.05 45.74 -5.75
C VAL A 6 -6.11 45.15 -4.82
N ASP A 7 -6.26 43.81 -4.79
CA ASP A 7 -7.20 43.09 -3.92
C ASP A 7 -6.90 43.45 -2.45
N GLU A 8 -7.81 44.19 -1.80
CA GLU A 8 -7.63 44.72 -0.44
C GLU A 8 -7.62 43.62 0.65
N ARG A 9 -7.77 42.35 0.27
CA ARG A 9 -7.61 41.19 1.18
C ARG A 9 -6.15 40.84 1.51
N GLU A 10 -5.18 41.60 1.01
CA GLU A 10 -3.75 41.32 1.21
C GLU A 10 -3.11 42.01 2.43
N ARG A 11 -3.82 42.86 3.19
CA ARG A 11 -3.17 43.75 4.18
C ARG A 11 -3.18 43.31 5.66
N ASP A 12 -3.95 42.32 6.08
CA ASP A 12 -4.09 42.02 7.52
C ASP A 12 -4.19 40.52 7.86
N GLU A 13 -3.23 39.71 7.41
CA GLU A 13 -3.03 38.39 8.01
C GLU A 13 -1.70 38.36 8.78
N ALA A 14 -1.79 38.39 10.12
CA ALA A 14 -0.63 38.30 11.00
C ALA A 14 0.28 37.14 10.55
N PRO A 15 1.62 37.31 10.60
CA PRO A 15 2.55 36.30 10.11
C PRO A 15 2.32 34.97 10.81
N ARG A 16 1.76 33.99 10.08
CA ARG A 16 1.46 32.65 10.60
C ARG A 16 2.76 31.86 10.75
N GLN A 17 2.86 31.04 11.79
CA GLN A 17 4.03 30.16 11.97
C GLN A 17 4.09 29.07 10.88
N CYS A 18 5.28 28.80 10.35
CA CYS A 18 5.52 27.72 9.41
C CYS A 18 5.22 26.34 10.03
N TYR A 19 4.56 25.46 9.27
CA TYR A 19 4.25 24.09 9.71
C TYR A 19 5.42 23.10 9.53
N GLY A 20 6.58 23.59 9.09
CA GLY A 20 7.79 22.78 8.95
C GLY A 20 8.21 22.18 10.29
N PRO A 21 8.69 20.93 10.32
CA PRO A 21 9.01 20.26 11.57
C PRO A 21 10.17 20.94 12.30
N GLY A 22 9.89 21.57 13.44
CA GLY A 22 10.87 22.35 14.22
C GLY A 22 11.16 23.75 13.67
N CYS A 23 10.36 24.25 12.72
CA CYS A 23 10.57 25.56 12.12
C CYS A 23 9.93 26.69 12.96
N THR A 24 10.72 27.71 13.25
CA THR A 24 10.26 28.92 13.96
C THR A 24 10.03 30.12 13.03
N ASN A 25 10.30 29.96 11.73
CA ASN A 25 10.12 31.03 10.74
C ASN A 25 8.63 31.28 10.44
N ALA A 26 8.31 32.50 10.03
CA ALA A 26 7.00 32.84 9.48
C ALA A 26 6.78 32.17 8.12
N ALA A 27 5.54 31.78 7.84
CA ALA A 27 5.14 31.26 6.54
C ALA A 27 5.12 32.38 5.49
N ARG A 28 5.34 32.02 4.21
CA ARG A 28 5.20 32.96 3.08
C ARG A 28 3.73 33.38 2.91
N SER A 29 3.48 34.55 2.32
CA SER A 29 2.13 34.98 1.95
C SER A 29 1.44 33.90 1.12
N LEU A 30 0.19 33.56 1.47
CA LEU A 30 -0.62 32.50 0.85
C LEU A 30 -0.04 31.07 0.94
N SER A 31 1.00 30.84 1.75
CA SER A 31 1.61 29.52 1.98
C SER A 31 1.54 29.13 3.45
N LYS A 32 1.53 27.82 3.71
CA LYS A 32 1.65 27.25 5.07
C LYS A 32 3.11 27.06 5.51
N TYR A 33 4.07 27.33 4.62
CA TYR A 33 5.48 26.99 4.81
C TYR A 33 6.39 28.17 4.47
N CYS A 34 7.49 28.32 5.22
CA CYS A 34 8.52 29.33 4.95
C CYS A 34 9.34 29.00 3.70
N SER A 35 9.54 27.71 3.37
CA SER A 35 10.27 27.21 2.20
C SER A 35 9.64 25.92 1.66
N ASP A 36 9.92 25.58 0.41
CA ASP A 36 9.43 24.33 -0.20
C ASP A 36 10.06 23.12 0.49
N GLU A 37 11.32 23.25 0.92
CA GLU A 37 12.03 22.28 1.75
C GLU A 37 11.30 21.98 3.06
N CYS A 38 10.78 22.99 3.77
CA CYS A 38 9.96 22.77 4.98
C CYS A 38 8.68 21.96 4.67
N GLY A 39 8.06 22.21 3.52
CA GLY A 39 6.88 21.46 3.07
C GLY A 39 7.21 19.99 2.77
N ILE A 40 8.29 19.74 2.03
CA ILE A 40 8.75 18.38 1.68
C ILE A 40 9.19 17.62 2.94
N GLN A 41 9.94 18.24 3.85
CA GLN A 41 10.37 17.60 5.10
C GLN A 41 9.18 17.17 5.97
N LEU A 42 8.12 17.97 6.02
CA LEU A 42 6.88 17.57 6.70
C LEU A 42 6.21 16.38 5.99
N ALA A 43 6.14 16.41 4.65
CA ALA A 43 5.58 15.33 3.86
C ALA A 43 6.35 14.01 4.04
N VAL A 44 7.69 14.04 3.96
CA VAL A 44 8.58 12.90 4.20
C VAL A 44 8.38 12.32 5.60
N ARG A 45 8.29 13.16 6.65
CA ARG A 45 8.00 12.69 8.02
C ARG A 45 6.65 11.98 8.10
N LYS A 46 5.59 12.52 7.49
CA LYS A 46 4.26 11.91 7.46
C LYS A 46 4.26 10.58 6.72
N LEU A 47 4.88 10.53 5.54
CA LEU A 47 5.01 9.32 4.73
C LEU A 47 5.80 8.23 5.46
N ARG A 48 6.94 8.57 6.08
CA ARG A 48 7.71 7.64 6.93
C ARG A 48 6.87 7.07 8.07
N ARG A 49 6.08 7.90 8.76
CA ARG A 49 5.17 7.43 9.81
C ARG A 49 4.09 6.50 9.26
N SER A 50 3.54 6.80 8.08
CA SER A 50 2.59 5.91 7.41
C SER A 50 3.21 4.57 7.05
N CYS A 51 4.44 4.54 6.52
CA CYS A 51 5.17 3.30 6.24
C CYS A 51 5.37 2.48 7.52
N TRP A 52 5.74 3.15 8.63
CA TRP A 52 5.91 2.49 9.92
C TRP A 52 4.59 1.89 10.44
N ASN A 53 3.48 2.64 10.38
CA ASN A 53 2.16 2.15 10.77
C ASN A 53 1.75 0.90 9.95
N LEU A 54 2.07 0.87 8.65
CA LEU A 54 1.77 -0.29 7.80
C LEU A 54 2.66 -1.50 8.13
N THR A 55 3.93 -1.28 8.48
CA THR A 55 4.78 -2.37 8.97
C THR A 55 4.29 -2.93 10.30
N ASP A 56 3.87 -2.05 11.23
CA ASP A 56 3.27 -2.44 12.50
C ASP A 56 1.97 -3.24 12.27
N SER A 57 1.10 -2.77 11.38
CA SER A 57 -0.12 -3.48 10.99
C SER A 57 0.15 -4.87 10.39
N ALA A 58 1.19 -5.01 9.56
CA ALA A 58 1.61 -6.32 9.03
C ALA A 58 2.04 -7.27 10.16
N THR A 59 2.86 -6.79 11.10
CA THR A 59 3.30 -7.61 12.24
C THR A 59 2.16 -8.01 13.17
N LYS A 60 1.21 -7.11 13.41
CA LYS A 60 -0.01 -7.38 14.20
C LYS A 60 -0.89 -8.41 13.52
N LEU A 61 -1.07 -8.33 12.20
CA LEU A 61 -1.82 -9.32 11.43
C LEU A 61 -1.17 -10.70 11.53
N ASP A 62 0.15 -10.81 11.38
CA ASP A 62 0.84 -12.09 11.50
C ASP A 62 0.74 -12.66 12.92
N ALA A 63 0.88 -11.82 13.95
CA ALA A 63 0.67 -12.24 15.34
C ALA A 63 -0.78 -12.71 15.60
N PHE A 64 -1.76 -12.06 15.00
CA PHE A 64 -3.16 -12.46 15.10
C PHE A 64 -3.42 -13.80 14.40
N ILE A 65 -2.85 -14.00 13.21
CA ILE A 65 -2.97 -15.26 12.47
C ILE A 65 -2.35 -16.41 13.27
N GLU A 66 -1.16 -16.22 13.86
CA GLU A 66 -0.54 -17.22 14.74
C GLU A 66 -1.41 -17.57 15.96
N LYS A 67 -2.05 -16.58 16.60
CA LYS A 67 -3.02 -16.84 17.68
C LYS A 67 -4.21 -17.67 17.22
N SER A 68 -4.77 -17.33 16.05
CA SER A 68 -5.96 -18.02 15.52
C SER A 68 -5.68 -19.46 15.10
N LYS A 69 -4.46 -19.79 14.65
CA LYS A 69 -4.05 -21.16 14.30
C LYS A 69 -4.07 -22.12 15.49
N ASN A 70 -3.86 -21.60 16.69
CA ASN A 70 -3.85 -22.40 17.92
C ASN A 70 -5.25 -22.62 18.50
N ALA A 71 -6.27 -21.94 17.97
CA ALA A 71 -7.65 -22.13 18.40
C ALA A 71 -8.23 -23.43 17.83
N THR A 72 -9.27 -23.96 18.47
CA THR A 72 -9.99 -25.16 18.01
C THR A 72 -11.11 -24.78 17.05
N VAL A 73 -11.29 -25.59 16.01
CA VAL A 73 -12.44 -25.48 15.09
C VAL A 73 -13.70 -25.84 15.86
N GLU A 74 -14.71 -24.97 15.80
CA GLU A 74 -16.06 -25.36 16.14
C GLU A 74 -16.68 -26.01 14.90
N GLU A 75 -17.01 -27.29 15.02
CA GLU A 75 -17.89 -27.95 14.07
C GLU A 75 -19.26 -27.28 14.21
N ALA A 76 -19.50 -26.26 13.39
CA ALA A 76 -20.84 -25.77 13.19
C ALA A 76 -21.65 -26.96 12.68
N GLU A 77 -22.55 -27.47 13.53
CA GLU A 77 -23.60 -28.40 13.16
C GLU A 77 -24.18 -27.96 11.82
N ALA A 78 -24.28 -28.92 10.90
CA ALA A 78 -24.71 -28.70 9.54
C ALA A 78 -26.01 -27.88 9.51
N GLN A 79 -25.91 -26.58 9.23
CA GLN A 79 -26.99 -25.86 8.57
C GLN A 79 -26.91 -26.17 7.08
N ASP A 80 -27.08 -27.46 6.76
CA ASP A 80 -27.93 -27.86 5.64
C ASP A 80 -29.37 -27.58 6.07
N THR A 81 -29.73 -26.30 6.20
CA THR A 81 -31.10 -25.93 5.89
C THR A 81 -31.12 -25.79 4.38
N GLU A 82 -31.43 -26.91 3.74
CA GLU A 82 -32.10 -27.00 2.46
C GLU A 82 -32.82 -25.68 2.12
N ILE A 83 -32.18 -24.84 1.31
CA ILE A 83 -32.90 -23.88 0.49
C ILE A 83 -33.42 -24.69 -0.69
N GLU A 84 -34.41 -25.55 -0.41
CA GLU A 84 -35.31 -26.11 -1.39
C GLU A 84 -36.08 -24.94 -2.03
N GLY A 85 -35.49 -24.35 -3.08
CA GLY A 85 -36.15 -23.28 -3.84
C GLY A 85 -35.25 -22.36 -4.65
N GLU A 86 -33.93 -22.45 -4.62
CA GLU A 86 -33.06 -21.53 -5.36
C GLU A 86 -32.79 -22.00 -6.79
N THR A 87 -33.56 -21.41 -7.71
CA THR A 87 -33.31 -21.21 -9.14
C THR A 87 -31.84 -21.33 -9.54
N ASP A 88 -31.55 -21.89 -10.72
CA ASP A 88 -30.25 -21.98 -11.41
C ASP A 88 -29.47 -20.63 -11.48
N LEU A 89 -29.02 -20.10 -10.35
CA LEU A 89 -28.16 -18.92 -10.26
C LEU A 89 -26.75 -19.36 -10.65
N GLN A 90 -26.49 -19.34 -11.96
CA GLN A 90 -25.17 -19.60 -12.51
C GLN A 90 -24.35 -18.31 -12.52
N ILE A 91 -23.17 -18.35 -11.90
CA ILE A 91 -22.22 -17.25 -11.91
C ILE A 91 -21.21 -17.52 -13.02
N HIS A 92 -21.05 -16.60 -13.96
CA HIS A 92 -20.04 -16.73 -15.01
C HIS A 92 -18.65 -16.31 -14.50
N CYS A 93 -17.62 -17.09 -14.85
CA CYS A 93 -16.24 -16.68 -14.60
C CYS A 93 -15.86 -15.50 -15.50
N ILE A 94 -15.36 -14.41 -14.89
CA ILE A 94 -14.95 -13.20 -15.64
C ILE A 94 -13.74 -13.48 -16.55
N THR A 95 -12.89 -14.44 -16.18
CA THR A 95 -11.65 -14.75 -16.92
C THR A 95 -11.87 -15.71 -18.10
N CYS A 96 -12.76 -16.70 -17.97
CA CYS A 96 -12.93 -17.74 -19.01
C CYS A 96 -14.37 -17.92 -19.51
N GLY A 97 -15.34 -17.18 -18.96
CA GLY A 97 -16.76 -17.23 -19.36
C GLY A 97 -17.54 -18.46 -18.89
N LEU A 98 -16.88 -19.45 -18.28
CA LEU A 98 -17.53 -20.70 -17.85
C LEU A 98 -18.64 -20.43 -16.82
N PRO A 99 -19.86 -20.97 -16.99
CA PRO A 99 -20.89 -20.92 -15.96
C PRO A 99 -20.53 -21.81 -14.78
N LEU A 100 -20.68 -21.30 -13.56
CA LEU A 100 -20.28 -21.95 -12.32
C LEU A 100 -21.41 -21.91 -11.30
N ALA A 101 -21.52 -22.99 -10.52
CA ALA A 101 -22.36 -22.99 -9.33
C ALA A 101 -21.78 -22.03 -8.26
N PRO A 102 -22.62 -21.31 -7.49
CA PRO A 102 -22.17 -20.32 -6.50
C PRO A 102 -21.16 -20.87 -5.49
N LYS A 103 -21.34 -22.13 -5.07
CA LYS A 103 -20.43 -22.82 -4.12
C LYS A 103 -19.01 -23.04 -4.66
N VAL A 104 -18.83 -23.14 -5.99
CA VAL A 104 -17.54 -23.41 -6.64
C VAL A 104 -16.94 -22.15 -7.29
N ALA A 105 -17.76 -21.13 -7.51
CA ALA A 105 -17.39 -19.91 -8.24
C ALA A 105 -16.06 -19.29 -7.76
N LEU A 106 -15.93 -19.03 -6.45
CA LEU A 106 -14.72 -18.40 -5.89
C LEU A 106 -13.44 -19.22 -6.11
N ARG A 107 -13.51 -20.54 -5.95
CA ARG A 107 -12.34 -21.43 -6.14
C ARG A 107 -11.91 -21.50 -7.59
N HIS A 108 -12.88 -21.56 -8.51
CA HIS A 108 -12.59 -21.54 -9.94
C HIS A 108 -12.00 -20.19 -10.35
N MET A 109 -12.61 -19.08 -9.94
CA MET A 109 -12.14 -17.73 -10.28
C MET A 109 -10.69 -17.51 -9.85
N GLU A 110 -10.29 -17.92 -8.64
CA GLU A 110 -8.89 -17.82 -8.21
C GLU A 110 -7.97 -18.69 -9.08
N LYS A 111 -8.29 -19.97 -9.30
CA LYS A 111 -7.45 -20.87 -10.10
C LYS A 111 -7.35 -20.44 -11.56
N CYS A 112 -8.46 -19.98 -12.13
CA CYS A 112 -8.52 -19.48 -13.49
C CYS A 112 -7.70 -18.20 -13.64
N TYR A 113 -7.83 -17.27 -12.69
CA TYR A 113 -7.00 -16.07 -12.62
C TYR A 113 -5.52 -16.40 -12.47
N MET A 114 -5.13 -17.30 -11.55
CA MET A 114 -3.73 -17.73 -11.38
C MET A 114 -3.15 -18.34 -12.65
N LYS A 115 -3.94 -19.18 -13.36
CA LYS A 115 -3.54 -19.76 -14.64
C LYS A 115 -3.35 -18.68 -15.70
N ASN A 116 -4.31 -17.77 -15.85
CA ASN A 116 -4.20 -16.68 -16.82
C ASN A 116 -3.01 -15.77 -16.50
N GLU A 117 -2.86 -15.40 -15.24
CA GLU A 117 -1.79 -14.53 -14.81
C GLU A 117 -0.42 -15.19 -15.02
N SER A 118 -0.27 -16.51 -14.81
CA SER A 118 1.01 -17.22 -15.05
C SER A 118 1.51 -17.13 -16.50
N LEU A 119 0.64 -16.83 -17.47
CA LEU A 119 1.03 -16.69 -18.88
C LEU A 119 1.80 -15.38 -19.18
N THR A 120 1.80 -14.43 -18.25
CA THR A 120 2.47 -13.13 -18.41
C THR A 120 3.71 -13.05 -17.53
N THR A 121 4.85 -12.61 -18.07
CA THR A 121 6.06 -12.43 -17.26
C THR A 121 6.19 -10.97 -16.83
N PHE A 122 6.18 -10.75 -15.52
CA PHE A 122 6.51 -9.46 -14.92
C PHE A 122 7.84 -9.57 -14.20
N GLY A 123 8.86 -8.89 -14.72
CA GLY A 123 10.19 -8.96 -14.13
C GLY A 123 11.08 -7.78 -14.47
N SER A 124 12.19 -7.68 -13.75
CA SER A 124 13.25 -6.70 -14.03
C SER A 124 14.62 -7.33 -13.90
N ILE A 125 15.64 -6.70 -14.47
CA ILE A 125 17.04 -7.17 -14.41
C ILE A 125 17.61 -7.06 -12.99
N TYR A 126 17.07 -6.14 -12.18
CA TYR A 126 17.56 -5.88 -10.83
C TYR A 126 16.70 -6.55 -9.76
N LYS A 127 17.33 -6.97 -8.66
CA LYS A 127 16.62 -7.44 -7.45
C LYS A 127 16.04 -6.23 -6.70
N SER A 128 14.84 -6.36 -6.13
CA SER A 128 14.25 -5.25 -5.35
C SER A 128 14.95 -5.12 -4.01
N ALA A 129 14.92 -3.90 -3.45
CA ALA A 129 15.27 -3.69 -2.05
C ALA A 129 14.10 -4.17 -1.16
N GLY A 130 14.38 -5.08 -0.23
CA GLY A 130 13.39 -5.62 0.71
C GLY A 130 12.69 -6.90 0.23
N ASN A 131 11.57 -7.25 0.91
CA ASN A 131 10.92 -8.57 0.80
C ASN A 131 9.46 -8.52 0.31
N LEU A 132 9.03 -7.40 -0.30
CA LEU A 132 7.65 -7.19 -0.80
C LEU A 132 7.39 -7.94 -2.11
N PHE A 133 8.41 -8.02 -2.96
CA PHE A 133 8.34 -8.70 -4.24
C PHE A 133 8.88 -10.12 -4.15
N CYS A 134 8.49 -10.96 -5.10
CA CYS A 134 8.93 -12.34 -5.18
C CYS A 134 10.45 -12.45 -5.41
N ASP A 135 10.99 -11.66 -6.35
CA ASP A 135 12.40 -11.63 -6.73
C ASP A 135 13.05 -13.01 -6.98
N TYR A 136 12.25 -14.00 -7.39
CA TYR A 136 12.79 -15.28 -7.85
C TYR A 136 13.50 -15.06 -9.19
N TYR A 137 14.73 -15.55 -9.32
CA TYR A 137 15.54 -15.36 -10.51
C TYR A 137 15.21 -16.42 -11.56
N ASN A 138 14.73 -15.96 -12.73
CA ASN A 138 14.57 -16.83 -13.89
C ASN A 138 15.87 -16.86 -14.71
N SER A 139 16.58 -17.99 -14.66
CA SER A 139 17.85 -18.16 -15.38
C SER A 139 17.70 -18.13 -16.91
N GLN A 140 16.53 -18.47 -17.46
CA GLN A 140 16.32 -18.50 -18.92
C GLN A 140 16.18 -17.09 -19.48
N GLN A 141 15.41 -16.24 -18.79
CA GLN A 141 15.15 -14.85 -19.21
C GLN A 141 16.11 -13.83 -18.59
N LYS A 142 16.94 -14.25 -17.62
CA LYS A 142 17.85 -13.39 -16.84
C LYS A 142 17.13 -12.22 -16.15
N ILE A 143 15.91 -12.44 -15.68
CA ILE A 143 15.09 -11.46 -14.97
C ILE A 143 14.62 -11.98 -13.61
N TYR A 144 14.42 -11.07 -12.66
CA TYR A 144 13.82 -11.32 -11.35
C TYR A 144 12.30 -11.07 -11.40
N CYS A 145 11.50 -11.95 -10.81
CA CYS A 145 10.05 -11.81 -10.74
C CYS A 145 9.62 -10.61 -9.89
N LYS A 146 8.82 -9.69 -10.44
CA LYS A 146 8.33 -8.47 -9.76
C LYS A 146 6.89 -8.53 -9.28
N ARG A 147 6.33 -9.74 -9.20
CA ARG A 147 5.02 -9.93 -8.58
C ARG A 147 5.13 -9.79 -7.07
N LEU A 148 4.06 -9.31 -6.44
CA LEU A 148 3.93 -9.32 -4.99
C LEU A 148 4.19 -10.73 -4.45
N ARG A 149 5.06 -10.84 -3.45
CA ARG A 149 5.50 -12.14 -2.92
C ARG A 149 4.34 -13.02 -2.46
N VAL A 150 3.32 -12.42 -1.85
CA VAL A 150 2.15 -13.15 -1.33
C VAL A 150 1.14 -13.57 -2.39
N LEU A 151 1.21 -12.99 -3.61
CA LEU A 151 0.30 -13.27 -4.72
C LEU A 151 0.97 -13.97 -5.91
N CYS A 152 2.29 -14.15 -5.90
CA CYS A 152 3.00 -14.71 -7.05
C CYS A 152 2.53 -16.15 -7.33
N PRO A 153 1.88 -16.43 -8.48
CA PRO A 153 1.33 -17.76 -8.76
C PRO A 153 2.41 -18.83 -8.93
N GLU A 154 3.58 -18.44 -9.43
CA GLU A 154 4.61 -19.40 -9.86
C GLU A 154 5.58 -19.82 -8.74
N HIS A 155 5.93 -18.88 -7.86
CA HIS A 155 7.05 -19.02 -6.94
C HIS A 155 6.64 -18.94 -5.46
N THR A 156 5.35 -18.80 -5.17
CA THR A 156 4.83 -18.85 -3.80
C THR A 156 4.38 -20.26 -3.49
N LYS A 157 5.00 -20.86 -2.47
CA LYS A 157 4.54 -22.16 -1.97
C LYS A 157 3.26 -21.97 -1.16
N GLU A 158 2.15 -22.53 -1.62
CA GLU A 158 0.91 -22.53 -0.86
C GLU A 158 1.13 -23.26 0.48
N PRO A 159 0.77 -22.64 1.63
CA PRO A 159 0.88 -23.31 2.92
C PRO A 159 -0.07 -24.51 2.95
N LYS A 160 0.41 -25.66 3.41
CA LYS A 160 -0.42 -26.87 3.56
C LYS A 160 -1.44 -26.62 4.68
N ILE A 161 -2.71 -26.50 4.31
CA ILE A 161 -3.81 -26.28 5.26
C ILE A 161 -4.21 -27.63 5.87
N SER A 162 -4.07 -27.77 7.18
CA SER A 162 -4.57 -28.93 7.93
C SER A 162 -6.10 -28.90 8.07
N ALA A 163 -6.72 -30.05 8.33
CA ALA A 163 -8.15 -30.12 8.60
C ALA A 163 -8.54 -29.42 9.92
N LYS A 164 -7.58 -29.27 10.84
CA LYS A 164 -7.76 -28.58 12.13
C LYS A 164 -7.54 -27.07 12.07
N ASP A 165 -7.19 -26.53 10.89
CA ASP A 165 -6.91 -25.10 10.77
C ASP A 165 -8.23 -24.32 10.76
N VAL A 166 -8.34 -23.42 11.73
CA VAL A 166 -9.46 -22.48 11.83
C VAL A 166 -9.32 -21.40 10.77
N CYS A 167 -10.45 -20.87 10.29
CA CYS A 167 -10.47 -19.74 9.38
C CYS A 167 -9.77 -18.54 10.01
N GLY A 168 -10.11 -18.19 11.26
CA GLY A 168 -9.42 -17.14 12.01
C GLY A 168 -9.66 -15.72 11.51
N CYS A 169 -10.60 -15.49 10.57
CA CYS A 169 -10.90 -14.14 10.09
C CYS A 169 -11.49 -13.31 11.25
N PRO A 170 -10.94 -12.12 11.57
CA PRO A 170 -11.48 -11.28 12.63
C PRO A 170 -12.92 -10.89 12.28
N LEU A 171 -13.85 -11.19 13.19
CA LEU A 171 -15.24 -10.77 13.06
C LEU A 171 -15.34 -9.35 13.59
N VAL A 172 -16.05 -8.51 12.86
CA VAL A 172 -16.32 -7.13 13.23
C VAL A 172 -17.81 -7.02 13.51
N THR A 173 -18.18 -6.78 14.76
CA THR A 173 -19.52 -6.31 15.11
C THR A 173 -19.59 -4.81 14.81
N ASP A 174 -20.55 -4.40 13.99
CA ASP A 174 -20.86 -2.99 13.71
C ASP A 174 -19.76 -2.16 13.02
N VAL A 175 -19.10 -2.77 12.01
CA VAL A 175 -18.26 -2.11 10.97
C VAL A 175 -16.98 -1.41 11.48
N PHE A 176 -16.90 -1.03 12.76
CA PHE A 176 -15.84 -0.20 13.33
C PHE A 176 -15.20 -0.76 14.60
N ASP A 177 -15.86 -1.67 15.32
CA ASP A 177 -15.35 -2.22 16.58
C ASP A 177 -14.89 -3.68 16.43
N GLU A 178 -13.62 -3.92 16.78
CA GLU A 178 -13.06 -5.27 16.85
C GLU A 178 -13.69 -6.01 18.04
N SER A 179 -14.70 -6.82 17.75
CA SER A 179 -15.39 -7.68 18.74
C SER A 179 -14.46 -8.64 19.49
N GLY A 180 -13.18 -8.76 19.09
CA GLY A 180 -12.21 -9.70 19.64
C GLY A 180 -12.45 -11.15 19.19
N ASP A 181 -13.61 -11.43 18.60
CA ASP A 181 -13.99 -12.72 18.07
C ASP A 181 -13.45 -12.96 16.65
N PHE A 182 -13.20 -14.22 16.33
CA PHE A 182 -12.71 -14.65 15.03
C PHE A 182 -13.52 -15.84 14.51
N CYS A 183 -13.56 -15.99 13.18
CA CYS A 183 -14.29 -17.05 12.50
C CYS A 183 -13.75 -18.44 12.89
N ARG A 184 -14.56 -19.24 13.59
CA ARG A 184 -14.22 -20.59 14.06
C ARG A 184 -14.45 -21.71 13.05
N ALA A 185 -15.00 -21.39 11.88
CA ALA A 185 -15.22 -22.36 10.80
C ALA A 185 -13.90 -22.93 10.28
N ALA A 186 -13.91 -24.17 9.79
CA ALA A 186 -12.72 -24.77 9.18
C ALA A 186 -12.28 -23.97 7.93
N LYS A 187 -10.96 -23.74 7.81
CA LYS A 187 -10.37 -22.95 6.72
C LYS A 187 -10.66 -23.52 5.32
N ARG A 188 -10.91 -24.83 5.22
CA ARG A 188 -11.24 -25.53 3.97
C ARG A 188 -12.69 -25.35 3.51
N THR A 189 -13.61 -25.14 4.45
CA THR A 189 -15.06 -25.09 4.17
C THR A 189 -15.63 -23.67 4.27
N CYS A 190 -14.91 -22.75 4.91
CA CYS A 190 -15.34 -21.35 5.03
C CYS A 190 -15.35 -20.62 3.67
N LEU A 191 -16.54 -20.46 3.08
CA LEU A 191 -16.75 -19.70 1.84
C LEU A 191 -16.83 -18.18 2.07
N LYS A 192 -17.28 -17.73 3.26
CA LYS A 192 -17.40 -16.30 3.61
C LYS A 192 -16.04 -15.58 3.60
N HIS A 193 -14.98 -16.29 3.96
CA HIS A 193 -13.62 -15.74 4.11
C HIS A 193 -12.59 -16.55 3.32
N TYR A 194 -12.89 -16.83 2.06
CA TYR A 194 -12.00 -17.59 1.20
C TYR A 194 -10.66 -16.85 0.99
N CYS A 195 -9.54 -17.51 1.33
CA CYS A 195 -8.18 -16.97 1.21
C CYS A 195 -7.94 -15.60 1.88
N TRP A 196 -8.74 -15.24 2.90
CA TRP A 196 -8.72 -13.90 3.50
C TRP A 196 -7.32 -13.48 4.01
N GLU A 197 -6.56 -14.40 4.61
CA GLU A 197 -5.20 -14.12 5.10
C GLU A 197 -4.27 -13.65 3.97
N LYS A 198 -4.30 -14.34 2.82
CA LYS A 198 -3.50 -14.02 1.63
C LYS A 198 -3.90 -12.65 1.09
N LEU A 199 -5.21 -12.39 1.02
CA LEU A 199 -5.76 -11.12 0.53
C LEU A 199 -5.45 -9.95 1.48
N ARG A 200 -5.53 -10.14 2.80
CA ARG A 200 -5.20 -9.10 3.79
C ARG A 200 -3.71 -8.77 3.78
N ARG A 201 -2.82 -9.78 3.74
CA ARG A 201 -1.38 -9.55 3.57
C ARG A 201 -1.08 -8.79 2.27
N ALA A 202 -1.71 -9.19 1.16
CA ALA A 202 -1.54 -8.51 -0.13
C ALA A 202 -2.03 -7.06 -0.10
N GLY A 203 -3.14 -6.78 0.59
CA GLY A 203 -3.66 -5.42 0.77
C GLY A 203 -2.68 -4.52 1.51
N ILE A 204 -2.11 -5.01 2.63
CA ILE A 204 -1.10 -4.27 3.40
C ILE A 204 0.17 -4.05 2.56
N ASP A 205 0.66 -5.09 1.87
CA ASP A 205 1.85 -4.97 1.03
C ASP A 205 1.65 -3.99 -0.14
N LEU A 206 0.45 -3.97 -0.75
CA LEU A 206 0.12 -2.99 -1.79
C LEU A 206 0.14 -1.55 -1.24
N GLN A 207 -0.44 -1.33 -0.06
CA GLN A 207 -0.39 -0.02 0.60
C GLN A 207 1.06 0.38 0.94
N ARG A 208 1.90 -0.57 1.38
CA ARG A 208 3.32 -0.31 1.65
C ARG A 208 4.05 0.14 0.39
N ILE A 209 3.83 -0.53 -0.75
CA ILE A 209 4.41 -0.13 -2.03
C ILE A 209 3.94 1.28 -2.42
N GLN A 210 2.64 1.56 -2.32
CA GLN A 210 2.11 2.89 -2.65
C GLN A 210 2.71 4.00 -1.79
N GLN A 211 2.88 3.77 -0.48
CA GLN A 211 3.51 4.75 0.40
C GLN A 211 5.01 4.89 0.12
N TRP A 212 5.67 3.79 -0.24
CA TRP A 212 7.08 3.81 -0.59
C TRP A 212 7.34 4.61 -1.87
N LEU A 213 6.52 4.44 -2.92
CA LEU A 213 6.60 5.23 -4.15
C LEU A 213 6.41 6.73 -3.90
N LYS A 214 5.45 7.11 -3.05
CA LYS A 214 5.25 8.51 -2.64
C LYS A 214 6.46 9.07 -1.89
N LEU A 215 7.11 8.23 -1.08
CA LEU A 215 8.31 8.62 -0.34
C LEU A 215 9.51 8.83 -1.28
N GLU A 216 9.68 7.96 -2.27
CA GLU A 216 10.70 8.13 -3.32
C GLU A 216 10.46 9.42 -4.13
N GLU A 217 9.22 9.71 -4.52
CA GLU A 217 8.87 10.95 -5.20
C GLU A 217 9.22 12.19 -4.35
N ALA A 218 8.92 12.16 -3.03
CA ALA A 218 9.26 13.25 -2.13
C ALA A 218 10.78 13.45 -2.00
N TYR A 219 11.56 12.37 -1.97
CA TYR A 219 13.02 12.46 -1.97
C TYR A 219 13.59 13.00 -3.28
N GLU A 220 13.00 12.63 -4.42
CA GLU A 220 13.43 13.17 -5.70
C GLU A 220 13.14 14.68 -5.79
N GLN A 221 12.00 15.12 -5.26
CA GLN A 221 11.69 16.55 -5.14
C GLN A 221 12.70 17.29 -4.25
N GLU A 222 13.09 16.71 -3.11
CA GLU A 222 14.12 17.26 -2.22
C GLU A 222 15.48 17.40 -2.93
N ARG A 223 15.88 16.37 -3.68
CA ARG A 223 17.11 16.37 -4.47
C ARG A 223 17.07 17.41 -5.58
N SER A 224 15.94 17.53 -6.28
CA SER A 224 15.74 18.52 -7.34
C SER A 224 15.82 19.95 -6.81
N LEU A 225 15.18 20.24 -5.67
CA LEU A 225 15.30 21.53 -5.01
C LEU A 225 16.73 21.84 -4.58
N SER A 226 17.42 20.86 -3.99
CA SER A 226 18.82 20.99 -3.57
C SER A 226 19.73 21.30 -4.76
N PHE A 227 19.54 20.61 -5.89
CA PHE A 227 20.27 20.85 -7.12
C PHE A 227 19.98 22.24 -7.71
N ALA A 228 18.72 22.67 -7.72
CA ALA A 228 18.32 24.00 -8.18
C ALA A 228 18.89 25.12 -7.29
N ALA A 229 18.94 24.91 -5.97
CA ALA A 229 19.59 25.82 -5.03
C ALA A 229 21.10 25.92 -5.29
N ALA A 230 21.79 24.79 -5.46
CA ALA A 230 23.22 24.76 -5.76
C ALA A 230 23.57 25.49 -7.07
N ARG A 231 22.77 25.29 -8.13
CA ARG A 231 22.93 26.01 -9.41
C ARG A 231 22.76 27.52 -9.28
N ARG A 232 21.85 27.99 -8.42
CA ARG A 232 21.64 29.42 -8.15
C ARG A 232 22.74 30.01 -7.27
N GLY A 233 23.29 29.24 -6.32
CA GLY A 233 24.39 29.67 -5.45
C GLY A 233 25.67 30.08 -6.21
N GLY A 234 25.93 29.46 -7.37
CA GLY A 234 27.04 29.86 -8.24
C GLY A 234 26.85 31.22 -8.95
N VAL A 235 25.60 31.64 -9.17
CA VAL A 235 25.29 32.92 -9.84
C VAL A 235 25.49 34.10 -8.90
N LEU A 236 25.16 33.96 -7.61
CA LEU A 236 25.43 35.00 -6.61
C LEU A 236 26.92 35.28 -6.46
N GLY A 237 27.77 34.26 -6.50
CA GLY A 237 29.23 34.43 -6.51
C GLY A 237 29.75 35.18 -7.75
N LEU A 238 29.12 34.97 -8.92
CA LEU A 238 29.42 35.73 -10.13
C LEU A 238 28.86 37.16 -10.10
N LEU A 239 27.74 37.41 -9.42
CA LEU A 239 27.16 38.76 -9.28
C LEU A 239 27.86 39.60 -8.21
N LEU A 240 28.53 38.96 -7.25
CA LEU A 240 29.20 39.61 -6.10
C LEU A 240 30.73 39.65 -6.24
N HIS A 241 31.30 39.33 -7.40
CA HIS A 241 32.74 39.52 -7.60
C HIS A 241 33.07 41.02 -7.60
N THR A 242 33.73 41.49 -6.54
CA THR A 242 34.34 42.82 -6.54
C THR A 242 35.68 42.72 -7.26
N THR A 243 35.81 43.33 -8.45
CA THR A 243 37.12 43.50 -9.08
C THR A 243 37.87 44.62 -8.36
N VAL A 244 38.90 44.28 -7.59
CA VAL A 244 39.85 45.26 -7.07
C VAL A 244 40.83 45.56 -8.20
N CYS A 245 40.70 46.73 -8.82
CA CYS A 245 41.73 47.25 -9.73
C CYS A 245 42.93 47.69 -8.89
N HIS A 246 44.07 47.03 -9.07
CA HIS A 246 45.35 47.51 -8.55
C HIS A 246 45.94 48.48 -9.58
N GLU A 247 46.10 49.75 -9.18
CA GLU A 247 46.90 50.76 -9.91
C GLU A 247 48.40 50.53 -9.68
#